data_AF-A0A524NEW1-F1
#
_entry.id   AF-A0A524NEW1-F1
#
_cell.length_a   1.000
_cell.length_b   1.000
_cell.length_c   1.000
_cell.angle_alpha   90.00
_cell.angle_beta   90.00
_cell.angle_gamma   90.00
#
_symmetry.space_group_name_H-M   'P 1'
#
loop_
_entity.id
_entity.type
_entity.pdbx_description
1 polymer ?
#
loop_
_entity_poly.entity_id
_entity_poly.type
_entity_poly.pdbx_seq_one_letter_code
_entity_poly.pdbx_strand_id
1 'polypeptide(L)'
;MLDENEFYGPHGIRSISKFHEKNPYVLIADGQEYRVDYLPAESNTGMFGGNSNWRGPVWMPVNIMLIRALQQFYLYYGDNFKIECPTGSGKLMNLFEVSRELSDRLTSTYTRDKKGKRPVYGGSEKFQKDPHWRDLILFYEYYHGDNGAGLGASHQTGWSGVVAKLIQVYGILDPEKFLNAGKKAGFVKGTEKTGKQKK
;
A
#
# COMPACT_ATOMS: atom_id res chain seq x y z
N MET A 1 -5.50 11.37 -6.92
CA MET A 1 -5.06 10.07 -6.31
C MET A 1 -3.63 9.72 -6.70
N LEU A 2 -3.27 9.68 -7.99
CA LEU A 2 -1.96 9.20 -8.50
C LEU A 2 -0.87 10.29 -8.55
N ASP A 3 -1.09 11.43 -7.88
CA ASP A 3 -0.11 12.51 -7.77
C ASP A 3 0.75 12.32 -6.52
N GLU A 4 2.07 12.29 -6.71
CA GLU A 4 3.05 12.06 -5.64
C GLU A 4 3.15 13.23 -4.66
N ASN A 5 2.79 14.44 -5.09
CA ASN A 5 2.67 15.63 -4.26
C ASN A 5 1.38 15.65 -3.43
N GLU A 6 0.48 14.70 -3.69
CA GLU A 6 -0.76 14.53 -2.95
C GLU A 6 -0.81 13.15 -2.27
N PHE A 7 -1.65 12.25 -2.76
CA PHE A 7 -1.97 10.97 -2.13
C PHE A 7 -0.98 9.85 -2.49
N TYR A 8 -0.27 9.95 -3.62
CA TYR A 8 0.50 8.83 -4.17
C TYR A 8 1.89 8.69 -3.56
N GLY A 9 1.96 8.18 -2.33
CA GLY A 9 3.20 7.98 -1.62
C GLY A 9 4.09 6.89 -2.23
N PRO A 10 5.38 6.87 -1.87
CA PRO A 10 6.33 5.85 -2.36
C PRO A 10 6.01 4.44 -1.88
N HIS A 11 5.24 4.32 -0.79
CA HIS A 11 4.91 3.06 -0.14
C HIS A 11 3.40 2.78 -0.08
N GLY A 12 2.60 3.48 -0.90
CA GLY A 12 1.15 3.35 -0.99
C GLY A 12 0.41 4.69 -1.01
N ILE A 13 -0.92 4.63 -1.05
CA ILE A 13 -1.80 5.79 -0.96
C ILE A 13 -1.86 6.28 0.49
N ARG A 14 -1.49 7.55 0.70
CA ARG A 14 -1.59 8.27 1.98
C ARG A 14 -3.05 8.44 2.37
N SER A 15 -3.34 8.45 3.67
CA SER A 15 -4.71 8.65 4.19
C SER A 15 -5.25 10.06 3.98
N ILE A 16 -4.37 11.07 3.89
CA ILE A 16 -4.70 12.43 3.48
C ILE A 16 -3.66 12.93 2.47
N SER A 17 -4.04 13.90 1.63
CA SER A 17 -3.14 14.50 0.65
C SER A 17 -1.96 15.18 1.34
N LYS A 18 -0.75 14.94 0.82
CA LYS A 18 0.47 15.65 1.23
C LYS A 18 0.39 17.16 0.99
N PHE A 19 -0.52 17.63 0.12
CA PHE A 19 -0.85 19.05 -0.01
C PHE A 19 -1.12 19.75 1.33
N HIS A 20 -1.74 19.05 2.29
CA HIS A 20 -2.06 19.57 3.62
C HIS A 20 -0.84 19.74 4.55
N GLU A 21 0.36 19.36 4.11
CA GLU A 21 1.62 19.72 4.79
C GLU A 21 1.83 21.24 4.77
N LYS A 22 1.50 21.88 3.63
CA LYS A 22 1.62 23.34 3.46
C LYS A 22 0.28 24.06 3.56
N ASN A 23 -0.82 23.34 3.35
CA ASN A 23 -2.17 23.88 3.24
C ASN A 23 -3.12 23.10 4.18
N PRO A 24 -2.93 23.18 5.50
CA PRO A 24 -3.74 22.46 6.49
C PRO A 24 -5.23 22.74 6.29
N TYR A 25 -6.07 21.74 6.57
CA TYR A 25 -7.51 22.01 6.66
C TYR A 25 -7.80 22.70 8.00
N VAL A 26 -8.48 23.84 7.95
CA VAL A 26 -8.81 24.66 9.10
C VAL A 26 -10.32 24.92 9.16
N LEU A 27 -10.92 24.63 10.32
CA LEU A 27 -12.30 24.92 10.64
C LEU A 27 -12.34 25.89 11.83
N ILE A 28 -13.00 27.04 11.66
CA ILE A 28 -13.25 27.97 12.75
C ILE A 28 -14.67 27.73 13.26
N ALA A 29 -14.81 27.37 14.54
CA ALA A 29 -16.09 27.16 15.20
C ALA A 29 -16.04 27.72 16.63
N ASP A 30 -17.06 28.47 17.04
CA ASP A 30 -17.16 29.12 18.36
C ASP A 30 -15.92 29.96 18.75
N GLY A 31 -15.31 30.63 17.75
CA GLY A 31 -14.10 31.44 17.96
C GLY A 31 -12.83 30.62 18.18
N GLN A 32 -12.88 29.29 18.04
CA GLN A 32 -11.72 28.39 18.11
C GLN A 32 -11.33 27.87 16.74
N GLU A 33 -10.03 27.69 16.54
CA GLU A 33 -9.45 27.09 15.34
C GLU A 33 -9.24 25.58 15.55
N TYR A 34 -9.86 24.77 14.70
CA TYR A 34 -9.61 23.34 14.59
C TYR A 34 -8.81 23.05 13.32
N ARG A 35 -7.70 22.34 13.47
CA ARG A 35 -6.70 22.17 12.40
C ARG A 35 -6.37 20.71 12.15
N VAL A 36 -6.29 20.33 10.87
CA VAL A 36 -5.85 19.01 10.42
C VAL A 36 -4.64 19.18 9.51
N ASP A 37 -3.46 18.91 10.07
CA ASP A 37 -2.19 18.85 9.34
C ASP A 37 -1.99 17.49 8.67
N TYR A 38 -1.15 17.47 7.61
CA TYR A 38 -0.51 16.24 7.16
C TYR A 38 0.56 15.80 8.17
N LEU A 39 0.33 14.66 8.82
CA LEU A 39 1.24 14.02 9.75
C LEU A 39 1.50 12.61 9.25
N PRO A 40 2.65 12.33 8.62
CA PRO A 40 2.88 11.04 7.95
C PRO A 40 3.10 9.88 8.94
N ALA A 41 3.23 10.15 10.24
CA ALA A 41 3.66 9.20 11.27
C ALA A 41 2.79 9.32 12.54
N GLU A 42 3.39 9.52 13.71
CA GLU A 42 2.69 9.83 14.95
C GLU A 42 2.13 11.27 14.93
N SER A 43 1.15 11.51 15.78
CA SER A 43 0.53 12.80 16.07
C SER A 43 1.54 13.77 16.70
N ASN A 44 1.35 15.07 16.44
CA ASN A 44 2.03 16.16 17.13
C ASN A 44 1.40 16.53 18.48
N THR A 45 0.38 15.78 18.92
CA THR A 45 -0.33 15.98 20.19
C THR A 45 -0.53 14.64 20.90
N GLY A 46 -0.75 14.66 22.22
CA GLY A 46 -1.06 13.45 22.99
C GLY A 46 -2.46 12.87 22.75
N MET A 47 -3.29 13.52 21.91
CA MET A 47 -4.62 13.04 21.58
C MET A 47 -4.54 11.66 20.92
N PHE A 48 -5.42 10.73 21.33
CA PHE A 48 -5.42 9.33 20.88
C PHE A 48 -4.08 8.59 21.11
N GLY A 49 -3.41 8.87 22.23
CA GLY A 49 -2.16 8.20 22.58
C GLY A 49 -0.98 8.59 21.69
N GLY A 50 -1.07 9.73 21.01
CA GLY A 50 -0.03 10.19 20.09
C GLY A 50 -0.14 9.63 18.68
N ASN A 51 -1.20 8.91 18.31
CA ASN A 51 -1.37 8.36 16.97
C ASN A 51 -1.98 9.40 16.00
N SER A 52 -1.35 9.65 14.84
CA SER A 52 -1.92 10.58 13.84
C SER A 52 -3.14 10.00 13.12
N ASN A 53 -3.33 8.69 13.21
CA ASN A 53 -4.36 7.86 12.61
C ASN A 53 -4.43 8.06 11.08
N TRP A 54 -5.45 8.78 10.62
CA TRP A 54 -5.80 8.93 9.21
C TRP A 54 -5.33 10.27 8.62
N ARG A 55 -4.30 10.88 9.22
CA ARG A 55 -3.80 12.21 8.84
C ARG A 55 -2.53 12.20 8.00
N GLY A 56 -2.26 11.11 7.26
CA GLY A 56 -1.07 11.02 6.43
C GLY A 56 -0.47 9.63 6.26
N PRO A 57 -0.52 8.73 7.26
CA PRO A 57 0.03 7.40 7.11
C PRO A 57 -0.68 6.58 6.02
N VAL A 58 0.02 5.56 5.53
CA VAL A 58 -0.51 4.54 4.62
C VAL A 58 -1.15 3.43 5.44
N TRP A 59 -2.41 3.14 5.12
CA TRP A 59 -3.17 2.04 5.70
C TRP A 59 -3.44 0.97 4.65
N MET A 60 -3.05 -0.27 4.94
CA MET A 60 -3.21 -1.40 4.00
C MET A 60 -4.68 -1.64 3.59
N PRO A 61 -5.69 -1.65 4.49
CA PRO A 61 -7.08 -1.92 4.12
C PRO A 61 -7.59 -1.06 2.96
N VAL A 62 -7.41 0.26 3.05
CA VAL A 62 -7.88 1.21 2.03
C VAL A 62 -7.14 1.00 0.72
N ASN A 63 -5.83 0.79 0.78
CA ASN A 63 -5.01 0.53 -0.40
C ASN A 63 -5.44 -0.74 -1.16
N ILE A 64 -5.79 -1.81 -0.44
CA ILE A 64 -6.30 -3.04 -1.07
C ILE A 64 -7.66 -2.79 -1.74
N MET A 65 -8.55 -2.01 -1.09
CA MET A 65 -9.84 -1.68 -1.69
C MET A 65 -9.66 -0.88 -2.98
N LEU A 66 -8.71 0.06 -3.01
CA LEU A 66 -8.35 0.80 -4.23
C LEU A 66 -7.79 -0.11 -5.32
N ILE A 67 -6.87 -1.02 -4.98
CA ILE A 67 -6.35 -2.03 -5.92
C ILE A 67 -7.50 -2.86 -6.51
N ARG A 68 -8.40 -3.34 -5.66
CA ARG A 68 -9.55 -4.15 -6.08
C ARG A 68 -10.51 -3.35 -6.96
N ALA A 69 -10.72 -2.07 -6.68
CA ALA A 69 -11.54 -1.18 -7.51
C ALA A 69 -10.89 -0.97 -8.89
N LEU A 70 -9.59 -0.69 -8.96
CA LEU A 70 -8.85 -0.55 -10.20
C LEU A 70 -8.93 -1.81 -11.07
N GLN A 71 -8.75 -2.99 -10.46
CA GLN A 71 -8.94 -4.27 -11.15
C GLN A 71 -10.36 -4.46 -11.69
N GLN A 72 -11.38 -4.09 -10.92
CA GLN A 72 -12.78 -4.20 -11.35
C GLN A 72 -13.07 -3.26 -12.52
N PHE A 73 -12.55 -2.03 -12.49
CA PHE A 73 -12.70 -1.09 -13.60
C PHE A 73 -11.89 -1.50 -14.83
N TYR A 74 -10.72 -2.09 -14.65
CA TYR A 74 -9.96 -2.68 -15.75
C TYR A 74 -10.75 -3.76 -16.49
N LEU A 75 -11.44 -4.65 -15.78
CA LEU A 75 -12.30 -5.67 -16.41
C LEU A 75 -13.45 -5.09 -17.23
N TYR A 76 -13.84 -3.83 -16.97
CA TYR A 76 -14.87 -3.13 -17.72
C TYR A 76 -14.29 -2.35 -18.90
N TYR A 77 -13.22 -1.59 -18.68
CA TYR A 77 -12.66 -0.68 -19.69
C TYR A 77 -11.60 -1.31 -20.60
N GLY A 78 -10.98 -2.42 -20.18
CA GLY A 78 -9.91 -3.08 -20.91
C GLY A 78 -8.64 -2.23 -21.07
N ASP A 79 -7.84 -2.57 -22.08
CA ASP A 79 -6.53 -1.96 -22.34
C ASP A 79 -6.57 -0.55 -22.93
N ASN A 80 -7.73 -0.15 -23.47
CA ASN A 80 -7.85 1.10 -24.22
C ASN A 80 -8.01 2.31 -23.29
N PHE A 81 -8.57 2.13 -22.09
CA PHE A 81 -8.66 3.21 -21.12
C PHE A 81 -7.35 3.35 -20.36
N LYS A 82 -6.64 4.44 -20.65
CA LYS A 82 -5.34 4.74 -20.05
C LYS A 82 -5.37 6.08 -19.33
N ILE A 83 -4.69 6.11 -18.20
CA ILE A 83 -4.49 7.29 -17.37
C ILE A 83 -3.01 7.46 -17.09
N GLU A 84 -2.61 8.68 -16.77
CA GLU A 84 -1.24 8.98 -16.42
C GLU A 84 -0.92 8.47 -15.00
N CYS A 85 0.18 7.74 -14.83
CA CYS A 85 0.60 7.21 -13.54
C CYS A 85 2.13 7.07 -13.46
N PRO A 86 2.81 7.83 -12.58
CA PRO A 86 2.27 8.89 -11.72
C PRO A 86 1.69 10.09 -12.51
N THR A 87 0.80 10.88 -11.91
CA THR A 87 0.32 12.14 -12.50
C THR A 87 1.50 13.06 -12.84
N GLY A 88 1.49 13.66 -14.03
CA GLY A 88 2.56 14.55 -14.53
C GLY A 88 3.83 13.85 -15.06
N SER A 89 3.85 12.52 -15.13
CA SER A 89 5.01 11.75 -15.62
C SER A 89 5.08 11.52 -17.13
N GLY A 90 4.01 11.78 -17.86
CA GLY A 90 3.80 11.41 -19.26
C GLY A 90 3.56 9.91 -19.49
N LYS A 91 3.64 9.06 -18.45
CA LYS A 91 3.51 7.62 -18.56
C LYS A 91 2.05 7.19 -18.47
N LEU A 92 1.46 6.83 -19.61
CA LEU A 92 0.11 6.30 -19.69
C LEU A 92 0.07 4.81 -19.35
N MET A 93 -0.79 4.44 -18.42
CA MET A 93 -1.03 3.07 -17.94
C MET A 93 -2.51 2.73 -18.01
N ASN A 94 -2.85 1.47 -18.34
CA ASN A 94 -4.20 0.96 -18.12
C ASN A 94 -4.45 0.71 -16.61
N LEU A 95 -5.69 0.46 -16.23
CA LEU A 95 -6.04 0.33 -14.80
C LEU A 95 -5.45 -0.93 -14.14
N PHE A 96 -5.11 -1.97 -14.91
CA PHE A 96 -4.39 -3.11 -14.38
C PHE A 96 -2.95 -2.74 -14.01
N GLU A 97 -2.25 -2.04 -14.89
CA GLU A 97 -0.89 -1.55 -14.67
C GLU A 97 -0.83 -0.60 -13.47
N VAL A 98 -1.79 0.32 -13.35
CA VAL A 98 -1.90 1.20 -12.16
C VAL A 98 -2.12 0.38 -10.88
N SER A 99 -2.96 -0.65 -10.94
CA SER A 99 -3.22 -1.53 -9.79
C SER A 99 -1.99 -2.34 -9.37
N ARG A 100 -1.14 -2.72 -10.34
CA ARG A 100 0.13 -3.39 -10.13
C ARG A 100 1.19 -2.45 -9.55
N GLU A 101 1.34 -1.26 -10.12
CA GLU A 101 2.26 -0.23 -9.62
C GLU A 101 1.96 0.12 -8.14
N LEU A 102 0.68 0.26 -7.78
CA LEU A 102 0.30 0.47 -6.39
C LEU A 102 0.63 -0.75 -5.50
N SER A 103 0.40 -1.97 -5.99
CA SER A 103 0.80 -3.20 -5.28
C SER A 103 2.32 -3.28 -5.06
N ASP A 104 3.11 -2.90 -6.06
CA ASP A 104 4.57 -2.91 -6.00
C ASP A 104 5.08 -1.88 -4.98
N ARG A 105 4.46 -0.68 -4.92
CA ARG A 105 4.75 0.31 -3.86
C ARG A 105 4.45 -0.23 -2.46
N LEU A 106 3.31 -0.87 -2.25
CA LEU A 106 2.97 -1.49 -0.95
C LEU A 106 3.93 -2.63 -0.58
N THR A 107 4.32 -3.43 -1.58
CA THR A 107 5.29 -4.53 -1.42
C THR A 107 6.67 -4.00 -1.08
N SER A 108 7.07 -2.86 -1.67
CA SER A 108 8.38 -2.24 -1.45
C SER A 108 8.64 -1.89 0.01
N THR A 109 7.58 -1.64 0.79
CA THR A 109 7.63 -1.42 2.23
C THR A 109 8.37 -2.55 2.96
N TYR A 110 8.19 -3.78 2.47
CA TYR A 110 8.73 -4.98 3.08
C TYR A 110 9.97 -5.51 2.38
N THR A 111 10.38 -5.01 1.22
CA THR A 111 11.56 -5.49 0.48
C THR A 111 12.80 -4.66 0.83
N ARG A 112 14.00 -5.20 0.55
CA ARG A 112 15.24 -4.44 0.70
C ARG A 112 15.41 -3.50 -0.47
N ASP A 113 15.77 -2.26 -0.19
CA ASP A 113 16.14 -1.26 -1.18
C ASP A 113 17.57 -1.50 -1.72
N LYS A 114 18.04 -0.59 -2.59
CA LYS A 114 19.40 -0.62 -3.16
C LYS A 114 20.51 -0.51 -2.10
N LYS A 115 20.20 -0.01 -0.91
CA LYS A 115 21.13 0.10 0.23
C LYS A 115 21.00 -1.09 1.19
N GLY A 116 20.20 -2.09 0.85
CA GLY A 116 19.95 -3.26 1.67
C GLY A 116 19.01 -3.02 2.86
N LYS A 117 18.39 -1.84 2.98
CA LYS A 117 17.48 -1.49 4.08
C LYS A 117 16.04 -1.80 3.71
N ARG A 118 15.21 -2.23 4.67
CA ARG A 118 13.75 -2.39 4.49
C ARG A 118 13.02 -1.16 5.02
N PRO A 119 12.14 -0.51 4.25
CA PRO A 119 11.37 0.64 4.71
C PRO A 119 10.60 0.37 6.00
N VAL A 120 9.98 -0.81 6.15
CA VAL A 120 9.18 -1.20 7.32
C VAL A 120 9.91 -1.03 8.67
N TYR A 121 11.23 -1.16 8.69
CA TYR A 121 12.00 -0.98 9.93
C TYR A 121 12.47 0.46 10.16
N GLY A 122 12.26 1.36 9.19
CA GLY A 122 12.64 2.77 9.28
C GLY A 122 14.07 2.95 9.80
N GLY A 123 14.20 3.76 10.86
CA GLY A 123 15.47 4.03 11.53
C GLY A 123 15.92 2.97 12.55
N SER A 124 15.22 1.85 12.71
CA SER A 124 15.56 0.83 13.71
C SER A 124 16.75 -0.03 13.24
N GLU A 125 17.96 0.44 13.56
CA GLU A 125 19.22 -0.18 13.10
C GLU A 125 19.36 -1.66 13.49
N LYS A 126 18.80 -2.07 14.65
CA LYS A 126 18.79 -3.48 15.07
C LYS A 126 18.05 -4.36 14.06
N PHE A 127 16.84 -3.98 13.67
CA PHE A 127 16.07 -4.73 12.67
C PHE A 127 16.60 -4.54 11.24
N GLN A 128 17.38 -3.49 10.97
CA GLN A 128 18.01 -3.34 9.65
C GLN A 128 19.25 -4.23 9.46
N LYS A 129 20.11 -4.34 10.49
CA LYS A 129 21.47 -4.87 10.33
C LYS A 129 21.72 -6.20 11.03
N ASP A 130 21.07 -6.47 12.15
CA ASP A 130 21.37 -7.64 12.97
C ASP A 130 21.01 -8.93 12.21
N PRO A 131 21.96 -9.87 12.01
CA PRO A 131 21.74 -11.08 11.23
C PRO A 131 20.65 -12.00 11.81
N HIS A 132 20.33 -11.88 13.10
CA HIS A 132 19.30 -12.68 13.76
C HIS A 132 17.91 -12.04 13.66
N TRP A 133 17.82 -10.72 13.46
CA TRP A 133 16.55 -9.99 13.48
C TRP A 133 16.11 -9.47 12.12
N ARG A 134 17.05 -9.20 11.20
CA ARG A 134 16.79 -8.48 9.94
C ARG A 134 15.87 -9.17 8.93
N ASP A 135 15.62 -10.46 9.14
CA ASP A 135 14.76 -11.28 8.29
C ASP A 135 13.47 -11.71 9.02
N LEU A 136 13.28 -11.30 10.29
CA LEU A 136 12.06 -11.49 11.06
C LEU A 136 11.09 -10.33 10.83
N ILE A 137 10.47 -10.34 9.64
CA ILE A 137 9.60 -9.24 9.18
C ILE A 137 8.38 -9.08 10.08
N LEU A 138 8.20 -7.86 10.60
CA LEU A 138 7.07 -7.46 11.41
C LEU A 138 5.97 -6.83 10.54
N PHE A 139 4.72 -6.94 11.00
CA PHE A 139 3.56 -6.39 10.32
C PHE A 139 2.91 -5.36 11.21
N TYR A 140 2.88 -4.13 10.73
CA TYR A 140 2.47 -2.98 11.53
C TYR A 140 1.02 -2.59 11.23
N GLU A 141 0.46 -1.80 12.13
CA GLU A 141 -0.90 -1.29 12.03
C GLU A 141 -1.04 -0.36 10.82
N TYR A 142 -0.08 0.55 10.65
CA TYR A 142 0.02 1.48 9.54
C TYR A 142 1.49 1.80 9.24
N TYR A 143 1.73 2.52 8.13
CA TYR A 143 3.06 2.81 7.64
C TYR A 143 3.25 4.30 7.41
N HIS A 144 4.45 4.79 7.63
CA HIS A 144 4.78 6.19 7.45
C HIS A 144 4.53 6.63 6.00
N GLY A 145 3.80 7.73 5.81
CA GLY A 145 3.34 8.20 4.50
C GLY A 145 4.44 8.46 3.47
N ASP A 146 5.62 8.92 3.92
CA ASP A 146 6.75 9.24 3.04
C ASP A 146 7.91 8.23 3.01
N ASN A 147 8.14 7.42 4.06
CA ASN A 147 9.33 6.55 4.13
C ASN A 147 9.01 5.08 4.43
N GLY A 148 7.73 4.73 4.62
CA GLY A 148 7.29 3.34 4.77
C GLY A 148 7.61 2.69 6.12
N ALA A 149 8.15 3.41 7.10
CA ALA A 149 8.38 2.88 8.44
C ALA A 149 7.08 2.34 9.05
N GLY A 150 7.12 1.12 9.60
CA GLY A 150 6.00 0.53 10.31
C GLY A 150 5.77 1.21 11.66
N LEU A 151 4.51 1.49 11.97
CA LEU A 151 4.07 2.26 13.14
C LEU A 151 2.85 1.61 13.80
N GLY A 152 2.55 2.00 15.04
CA GLY A 152 1.52 1.36 15.85
C GLY A 152 1.85 -0.09 16.23
N ALA A 153 0.83 -0.93 16.37
CA ALA A 153 1.01 -2.32 16.80
C ALA A 153 1.78 -3.18 15.77
N SER A 154 2.85 -3.87 16.18
CA SER A 154 3.84 -4.54 15.32
C SER A 154 3.56 -6.02 14.97
N HIS A 155 2.45 -6.59 15.47
CA HIS A 155 1.97 -7.94 15.14
C HIS A 155 0.57 -7.91 14.50
N GLN A 156 0.30 -6.88 13.70
CA GLN A 156 -0.92 -6.72 12.91
C GLN A 156 -0.86 -7.59 11.64
N THR A 157 -0.64 -8.90 11.79
CA THR A 157 -0.76 -9.89 10.69
C THR A 157 -2.20 -10.13 10.23
N GLY A 158 -3.14 -9.30 10.70
CA GLY A 158 -4.49 -9.18 10.14
C GLY A 158 -4.43 -8.52 8.76
N TRP A 159 -4.78 -7.24 8.69
CA TRP A 159 -4.88 -6.57 7.39
C TRP A 159 -3.53 -6.35 6.70
N SER A 160 -2.42 -6.22 7.43
CA SER A 160 -1.11 -5.97 6.78
C SER A 160 -0.53 -7.24 6.14
N GLY A 161 -0.94 -8.43 6.60
CA GLY A 161 -0.51 -9.71 6.03
C GLY A 161 -0.97 -9.94 4.59
N VAL A 162 -1.98 -9.21 4.14
CA VAL A 162 -2.52 -9.27 2.76
C VAL A 162 -1.49 -8.95 1.68
N VAL A 163 -0.37 -8.29 2.02
CA VAL A 163 0.71 -8.00 1.07
C VAL A 163 1.24 -9.30 0.45
N ALA A 164 1.25 -10.41 1.20
CA ALA A 164 1.60 -11.73 0.65
C ALA A 164 0.64 -12.15 -0.48
N LYS A 165 -0.65 -11.84 -0.35
CA LYS A 165 -1.65 -12.11 -1.39
C LYS A 165 -1.45 -11.21 -2.60
N LEU A 166 -1.07 -9.94 -2.41
CA LEU A 166 -0.73 -9.05 -3.52
C LEU A 166 0.45 -9.60 -4.33
N ILE A 167 1.54 -9.98 -3.65
CA ILE A 167 2.71 -10.61 -4.28
C ILE A 167 2.30 -11.87 -5.05
N GLN A 168 1.50 -12.75 -4.43
CA GLN A 168 1.04 -13.97 -5.08
C GLN A 168 0.21 -13.67 -6.33
N VAL A 169 -0.77 -12.76 -6.24
CA VAL A 169 -1.69 -12.43 -7.34
C VAL A 169 -0.90 -11.86 -8.52
N TYR A 170 -0.08 -10.83 -8.32
CA TYR A 170 0.66 -10.23 -9.43
C TYR A 170 1.86 -11.08 -9.90
N GLY A 171 2.25 -12.10 -9.15
CA GLY A 171 3.21 -13.11 -9.60
C GLY A 171 2.63 -14.13 -10.59
N ILE A 172 1.30 -14.31 -10.62
CA ILE A 172 0.62 -15.29 -11.50
C ILE A 172 -0.30 -14.66 -12.55
N LEU A 173 -0.78 -13.44 -12.28
CA LEU A 173 -1.83 -12.79 -13.04
C LEU A 173 -1.23 -11.91 -14.13
N ASP A 174 -1.73 -12.11 -15.34
CA ASP A 174 -1.37 -11.36 -16.54
C ASP A 174 -2.60 -10.59 -17.04
N PRO A 175 -2.44 -9.36 -17.58
CA PRO A 175 -3.56 -8.52 -18.03
C PRO A 175 -4.49 -9.23 -19.03
N GLU A 176 -3.96 -9.99 -19.99
CA GLU A 176 -4.74 -10.72 -20.99
C GLU A 176 -5.51 -11.87 -20.33
N LYS A 177 -4.83 -12.66 -19.49
CA LYS A 177 -5.48 -13.72 -18.70
C LYS A 177 -6.58 -13.17 -17.81
N PHE A 178 -6.39 -11.98 -17.24
CA PHE A 178 -7.37 -11.37 -16.36
C PHE A 178 -8.60 -10.88 -17.11
N LEU A 179 -8.45 -10.27 -18.29
CA LEU A 179 -9.60 -9.91 -19.14
C LEU A 179 -10.39 -11.16 -19.58
N ASN A 180 -9.68 -12.22 -19.99
CA ASN A 180 -10.31 -13.44 -20.51
C ASN A 180 -11.00 -14.28 -19.43
N ALA A 181 -10.36 -14.48 -18.27
CA ALA A 181 -10.89 -15.34 -17.21
C ALA A 181 -11.59 -14.56 -16.08
N GLY A 182 -11.57 -13.23 -16.12
CA GLY A 182 -12.12 -12.36 -15.10
C GLY A 182 -11.57 -12.66 -13.70
N LYS A 183 -12.43 -12.54 -12.68
CA LYS A 183 -12.08 -12.80 -11.27
C LYS A 183 -11.52 -14.20 -11.00
N LYS A 184 -11.77 -15.18 -11.87
CA LYS A 184 -11.26 -16.56 -11.70
C LYS A 184 -9.76 -16.67 -11.94
N ALA A 185 -9.14 -15.72 -12.66
CA ALA A 185 -7.71 -15.73 -12.96
C ALA A 185 -6.82 -15.66 -11.70
N GLY A 186 -7.31 -15.05 -10.61
CA GLY A 186 -6.56 -14.88 -9.35
C GLY A 186 -6.65 -16.07 -8.39
N PHE A 187 -7.38 -17.12 -8.74
CA PHE A 187 -7.53 -18.33 -7.94
C PHE A 187 -6.80 -19.49 -8.62
N VAL A 188 -5.64 -19.87 -8.08
CA VAL A 188 -5.01 -21.14 -8.45
C VAL A 188 -5.92 -22.25 -7.94
N LYS A 189 -6.53 -23.03 -8.84
CA LYS A 189 -7.09 -24.33 -8.45
C LYS A 189 -5.91 -25.15 -7.95
N GLY A 190 -5.89 -25.49 -6.67
CA GLY A 190 -4.92 -26.43 -6.12
C GLY A 190 -4.92 -27.66 -7.03
N THR A 191 -3.74 -28.06 -7.52
CA THR A 191 -3.57 -29.27 -8.31
C THR A 191 -4.32 -30.41 -7.64
N GLU A 192 -5.39 -30.90 -8.28
CA GLU A 192 -5.97 -32.18 -7.92
C GLU A 192 -4.83 -33.19 -8.00
N LYS A 193 -4.48 -33.80 -6.86
CA LYS A 193 -3.59 -34.96 -6.84
C LYS A 193 -4.30 -36.09 -7.57
N THR A 194 -4.17 -36.16 -8.89
CA THR A 194 -4.40 -37.39 -9.65
C THR A 194 -3.32 -38.38 -9.25
N GLY A 195 -3.69 -39.27 -8.33
CA GLY A 195 -2.82 -40.31 -7.82
C GLY A 195 -3.58 -41.35 -7.03
N LYS A 196 -4.58 -41.99 -7.66
CA LYS A 196 -4.99 -43.34 -7.26
C LYS A 196 -3.77 -44.25 -7.40
N GLN A 197 -3.17 -44.67 -6.29
CA GLN A 197 -2.52 -45.97 -6.24
C GLN A 197 -3.32 -46.83 -5.26
N LYS A 198 -4.15 -47.71 -5.86
CA LYS A 198 -4.64 -48.90 -5.17
C LYS A 198 -3.42 -49.76 -4.80
N LYS A 199 -3.33 -50.14 -3.54
CA LYS A 199 -2.81 -51.46 -3.15
C LYS A 199 -3.98 -52.22 -2.56
#